data_AF-A0A348PHP7-F1
#
_entry.id   AF-A0A348PHP7-F1
#
_cell.length_a   1.000
_cell.length_b   1.000
_cell.length_c   1.000
_cell.angle_alpha   90.00
_cell.angle_beta   90.00
_cell.angle_gamma   90.00
#
_symmetry.space_group_name_H-M   'P 1'
#
loop_
_entity.id
_entity.type
_entity.pdbx_description
1 polymer ?
#
loop_
_entity_poly.entity_id
_entity_poly.type
_entity_poly.pdbx_seq_one_letter_code
_entity_poly.pdbx_strand_id
1 'polypeptide(L)'
;MRMNAPRTPLFARIIVAGVAAVLLAGCAETLMPTPVGFDKSGGDPFLNTPPSMQSTSLSVLVAADRKPAVHDATRGDPPSKSGVDFFTNERDTSMQLGRATIEFTAREPGWDYLVKESRTEDRRSDPTLKMIGYESFGSVWVEMPPLNETPPEAEEAAIAAFAQAVNAGLSASRSKDIYVFIHGFNTSFVDNMTLGAEMFHYLGRDGV
;
A
#
# COMPACT_ATOMS: atom_id res chain seq x y z
N MET A 1 -34.52 -48.49 17.58
CA MET A 1 -34.13 -47.39 18.48
C MET A 1 -33.82 -46.17 17.61
N ARG A 2 -34.78 -45.25 17.42
CA ARG A 2 -34.59 -44.04 16.59
C ARG A 2 -34.09 -42.91 17.50
N MET A 3 -32.83 -42.50 17.34
CA MET A 3 -32.25 -41.36 18.03
C MET A 3 -32.84 -40.07 17.46
N ASN A 4 -33.49 -39.27 18.32
CA ASN A 4 -33.92 -37.93 18.01
C ASN A 4 -32.69 -37.02 17.91
N ALA A 5 -32.51 -36.36 16.75
CA ALA A 5 -31.53 -35.30 16.61
C ALA A 5 -31.93 -34.10 17.51
N PRO A 6 -30.99 -33.49 18.24
CA PRO A 6 -31.31 -32.34 19.08
C PRO A 6 -31.70 -31.16 18.21
N ARG A 7 -32.92 -30.63 18.43
CA ARG A 7 -33.38 -29.37 17.84
C ARG A 7 -32.60 -28.23 18.48
N THR A 8 -31.48 -27.83 17.88
CA THR A 8 -30.82 -26.57 18.25
C THR A 8 -31.81 -25.43 18.08
N PRO A 9 -32.07 -24.62 19.14
CA PRO A 9 -33.05 -23.55 19.07
C PRO A 9 -32.58 -22.50 18.05
N LEU A 10 -33.51 -21.98 17.24
CA LEU A 10 -33.25 -20.99 16.19
C LEU A 10 -32.44 -19.78 16.72
N PHE A 11 -32.67 -19.40 17.97
CA PHE A 11 -31.94 -18.35 18.69
C PHE A 11 -30.43 -18.63 18.84
N ALA A 12 -30.02 -19.88 19.08
CA ALA A 12 -28.60 -20.23 19.17
C ALA A 12 -27.89 -20.10 17.81
N ARG A 13 -28.60 -20.35 16.70
CA ARG A 13 -28.05 -20.16 15.35
C ARG A 13 -27.89 -18.68 15.00
N ILE A 14 -28.82 -17.82 15.42
CA ILE A 14 -28.74 -16.37 15.20
C ILE A 14 -27.59 -15.76 16.00
N ILE A 15 -27.38 -16.18 17.25
CA ILE A 15 -26.28 -15.69 18.08
C ILE A 15 -24.92 -16.11 17.50
N VAL A 16 -24.78 -17.37 17.08
CA VAL A 16 -23.54 -17.85 16.46
C VAL A 16 -23.26 -17.14 15.13
N ALA A 17 -24.27 -16.90 14.30
CA ALA A 17 -24.12 -16.15 13.06
C ALA A 17 -23.76 -14.67 13.32
N GLY A 18 -24.34 -14.05 14.34
CA GLY A 18 -24.02 -12.67 14.73
C GLY A 18 -22.60 -12.51 15.25
N VAL A 19 -22.14 -13.43 16.10
CA VAL A 19 -20.76 -13.43 16.62
C VAL A 19 -19.75 -13.70 15.50
N ALA A 20 -20.05 -14.63 14.58
CA ALA A 20 -19.21 -14.88 13.41
C ALA A 20 -19.11 -13.65 12.48
N ALA A 21 -20.20 -12.90 12.29
CA ALA A 21 -20.19 -11.69 11.48
C ALA A 21 -19.36 -10.55 12.11
N VAL A 22 -19.38 -10.42 13.43
CA VAL A 22 -18.55 -9.43 14.15
C VAL A 22 -17.07 -9.80 14.12
N LEU A 23 -16.74 -11.09 14.18
CA LEU A 23 -15.36 -11.58 14.08
C LEU A 23 -14.76 -11.45 12.66
N LEU A 24 -15.59 -11.21 11.64
CA LEU A 24 -15.15 -10.97 10.26
C LEU A 24 -15.01 -9.49 9.91
N ALA A 25 -15.33 -8.57 10.83
CA ALA A 25 -15.05 -7.15 10.65
C ALA A 25 -13.54 -6.89 10.81
N GLY A 26 -12.78 -7.10 9.75
CA GLY A 26 -11.36 -6.73 9.69
C GLY A 26 -11.19 -5.22 9.83
N CYS A 27 -10.18 -4.78 10.60
CA CYS A 27 -9.79 -3.38 10.67
C CYS A 27 -9.26 -2.92 9.32
N ALA A 28 -9.95 -1.98 8.67
CA ALA A 28 -9.44 -1.29 7.50
C ALA A 28 -8.36 -0.27 7.92
N GLU A 29 -7.33 -0.11 7.10
CA GLU A 29 -6.30 0.91 7.30
C GLU A 29 -6.88 2.27 6.90
N THR A 30 -6.97 3.20 7.85
CA THR A 30 -7.57 4.52 7.68
C THR A 30 -6.50 5.57 7.47
N LEU A 31 -6.82 6.61 6.70
CA LEU A 31 -5.94 7.72 6.43
C LEU A 31 -5.42 8.39 7.71
N MET A 32 -4.11 8.66 7.78
CA MET A 32 -3.47 9.36 8.89
C MET A 32 -4.29 10.59 9.31
N PRO A 33 -4.29 10.94 10.61
CA PRO A 33 -4.92 12.17 11.06
C PRO A 33 -4.39 13.38 10.29
N THR A 34 -5.28 14.35 10.05
CA THR A 34 -4.93 15.58 9.35
C THR A 34 -3.77 16.26 10.09
N PRO A 35 -2.60 16.49 9.43
CA PRO A 35 -1.47 17.13 10.07
C PRO A 35 -1.82 18.48 10.69
N VAL A 36 -1.26 18.75 11.88
CA VAL A 36 -1.47 20.00 12.61
C VAL A 36 -1.03 21.17 11.72
N GLY A 37 -1.98 22.06 11.39
CA GLY A 37 -1.73 23.23 10.54
C GLY A 37 -2.55 23.23 9.25
N PHE A 38 -2.95 22.08 8.71
CA PHE A 38 -3.79 22.05 7.49
C PHE A 38 -5.24 22.45 7.78
N ASP A 39 -5.68 22.29 9.03
CA ASP A 39 -7.01 22.65 9.52
C ASP A 39 -7.10 24.14 9.96
N LYS A 40 -6.09 24.64 10.68
CA LYS A 40 -6.14 25.88 11.46
C LYS A 40 -5.24 27.00 10.94
N SER A 41 -4.16 26.68 10.23
CA SER A 41 -3.16 27.69 9.79
C SER A 41 -3.35 28.18 8.35
N GLY A 42 -4.28 27.57 7.60
CA GLY A 42 -4.62 27.96 6.23
C GLY A 42 -3.63 27.52 5.14
N GLY A 43 -2.57 26.77 5.49
CA GLY A 43 -1.71 26.13 4.51
C GLY A 43 -2.42 24.98 3.80
N ASP A 44 -2.50 25.05 2.47
CA ASP A 44 -3.07 24.00 1.64
C ASP A 44 -1.95 23.23 0.92
N PRO A 45 -1.60 22.01 1.35
CA PRO A 45 -0.55 21.22 0.71
C PRO A 45 -0.94 20.77 -0.70
N PHE A 46 -2.23 20.80 -1.03
CA PHE A 46 -2.77 20.30 -2.30
C PHE A 46 -2.98 21.39 -3.34
N LEU A 47 -2.82 22.67 -2.97
CA LEU A 47 -2.96 23.84 -3.86
C LEU A 47 -2.18 23.69 -5.18
N ASN A 48 -1.14 22.90 -5.09
CA ASN A 48 0.01 22.84 -5.95
C ASN A 48 0.19 21.43 -6.54
N THR A 49 -0.70 20.49 -6.22
CA THR A 49 -0.66 19.12 -6.74
C THR A 49 -0.81 19.15 -8.27
N PRO A 50 0.15 18.59 -9.04
CA PRO A 50 0.05 18.52 -10.49
C PRO A 50 -1.26 17.84 -10.93
N PRO A 51 -1.93 18.31 -12.02
CA PRO A 51 -3.20 17.73 -12.46
C PRO A 51 -3.14 16.22 -12.71
N SER A 52 -2.00 15.70 -13.18
CA SER A 52 -1.78 14.26 -13.38
C SER A 52 -1.74 13.44 -12.09
N MET A 53 -1.53 14.09 -10.94
CA MET A 53 -1.45 13.47 -9.61
C MET A 53 -2.75 13.64 -8.78
N GLN A 54 -3.73 14.36 -9.33
CA GLN A 54 -5.05 14.59 -8.73
C GLN A 54 -5.98 13.38 -8.93
N SER A 55 -5.65 12.27 -8.28
CA SER A 55 -6.35 10.98 -8.37
C SER A 55 -6.66 10.43 -6.98
N THR A 56 -7.62 9.50 -6.88
CA THR A 56 -7.82 8.68 -5.66
C THR A 56 -6.83 7.52 -5.57
N SER A 57 -5.89 7.40 -6.49
CA SER A 57 -4.77 6.48 -6.43
C SER A 57 -3.45 7.20 -6.58
N LEU A 58 -2.39 6.61 -6.04
CA LEU A 58 -1.02 7.03 -6.29
C LEU A 58 -0.09 5.82 -6.32
N SER A 59 1.10 6.02 -6.85
CA SER A 59 2.13 4.99 -6.88
C SER A 59 3.33 5.38 -6.04
N VAL A 60 3.90 4.39 -5.34
CA VAL A 60 5.15 4.49 -4.59
C VAL A 60 6.18 3.60 -5.29
N LEU A 61 7.35 4.16 -5.58
CA LEU A 61 8.47 3.38 -6.12
C LEU A 61 9.11 2.57 -4.99
N VAL A 62 9.43 1.31 -5.28
CA VAL A 62 9.85 0.32 -4.29
C VAL A 62 11.25 -0.15 -4.60
N ALA A 63 12.10 -0.15 -3.58
CA ALA A 63 13.38 -0.84 -3.55
C ALA A 63 13.42 -1.66 -2.25
N ALA A 64 13.24 -2.98 -2.36
CA ALA A 64 13.06 -3.87 -1.20
C ALA A 64 14.05 -5.04 -1.23
N ASP A 65 14.74 -5.28 -0.12
CA ASP A 65 15.62 -6.44 0.08
C ASP A 65 14.87 -7.63 0.72
N ARG A 66 13.55 -7.73 0.49
CA ARG A 66 12.73 -8.84 0.96
C ARG A 66 12.54 -9.86 -0.15
N LYS A 67 12.49 -11.15 0.19
CA LYS A 67 12.20 -12.19 -0.81
C LYS A 67 10.78 -12.02 -1.33
N PRO A 68 10.56 -12.02 -2.66
CA PRO A 68 9.22 -12.06 -3.22
C PRO A 68 8.44 -13.24 -2.65
N ALA A 69 7.18 -13.00 -2.29
CA ALA A 69 6.30 -14.07 -1.88
C ALA A 69 5.97 -14.93 -3.10
N VAL A 70 6.30 -16.22 -3.04
CA VAL A 70 5.80 -17.19 -4.01
C VAL A 70 4.46 -17.68 -3.48
N HIS A 71 3.36 -17.24 -4.09
CA HIS A 71 2.04 -17.79 -3.78
C HIS A 71 1.97 -19.23 -4.29
N ASP A 72 2.33 -20.18 -3.43
CA ASP A 72 1.96 -21.57 -3.62
C ASP A 72 0.54 -21.77 -3.07
N ALA A 73 -0.46 -21.65 -3.95
CA ALA A 73 -1.86 -21.87 -3.63
C ALA A 73 -2.14 -23.27 -3.00
N THR A 74 -1.19 -24.21 -3.03
CA THR A 74 -1.32 -25.54 -2.43
C THR A 74 -0.83 -25.63 -0.98
N ARG A 75 -0.07 -24.65 -0.47
CA ARG A 75 0.50 -24.68 0.89
C ARG A 75 -0.42 -24.14 1.98
N GLY A 76 -1.53 -23.48 1.61
CA GLY A 76 -2.53 -23.00 2.57
C GLY A 76 -2.04 -21.88 3.47
N ASP A 77 -1.02 -21.11 3.03
CA ASP A 77 -0.55 -19.94 3.76
C ASP A 77 -1.69 -18.90 3.84
N PRO A 78 -1.97 -18.36 5.04
CA PRO A 78 -3.05 -17.39 5.19
C PRO A 78 -2.70 -16.12 4.40
N PRO A 79 -3.62 -15.57 3.58
CA PRO A 79 -3.35 -14.35 2.86
C PRO A 79 -3.02 -13.21 3.84
N SER A 80 -2.10 -12.35 3.45
CA SER A 80 -1.86 -11.06 4.11
C SER A 80 -3.19 -10.36 4.44
N LYS A 81 -3.18 -9.49 5.47
CA LYS A 81 -4.35 -8.67 5.84
C LYS A 81 -4.91 -7.84 4.68
N SER A 82 -4.12 -7.55 3.65
CA SER A 82 -4.56 -6.84 2.43
C SER A 82 -5.06 -7.76 1.31
N GLY A 83 -4.95 -9.08 1.48
CA GLY A 83 -5.33 -10.10 0.50
C GLY A 83 -4.26 -10.42 -0.54
N VAL A 84 -3.08 -9.79 -0.46
CA VAL A 84 -1.94 -10.06 -1.35
C VAL A 84 -0.62 -10.00 -0.59
N ASP A 85 0.12 -11.11 -0.56
CA ASP A 85 1.53 -11.13 -0.15
C ASP A 85 2.40 -10.93 -1.39
N PHE A 86 3.05 -9.77 -1.51
CA PHE A 86 4.04 -9.53 -2.58
C PHE A 86 5.45 -9.91 -2.13
N PHE A 87 5.69 -9.85 -0.82
CA PHE A 87 6.99 -10.09 -0.19
C PHE A 87 6.81 -10.87 1.10
N THR A 88 7.77 -11.75 1.38
CA THR A 88 7.90 -12.42 2.68
C THR A 88 8.60 -11.51 3.70
N ASN A 89 8.75 -11.97 4.95
CA ASN A 89 9.58 -11.30 5.95
C ASN A 89 11.05 -11.76 5.90
N GLU A 90 11.42 -12.64 4.96
CA GLU A 90 12.80 -13.08 4.79
C GLU A 90 13.58 -12.07 3.94
N ARG A 91 14.84 -11.84 4.32
CA ARG A 91 15.77 -11.04 3.54
C ARG A 91 16.21 -11.78 2.28
N ASP A 92 16.37 -11.03 1.20
CA ASP A 92 16.92 -11.45 -0.08
C ASP A 92 18.35 -10.90 -0.26
N THR A 93 19.16 -11.57 -1.07
CA THR A 93 20.51 -11.15 -1.46
C THR A 93 20.50 -10.16 -2.64
N SER A 94 19.32 -9.96 -3.24
CA SER A 94 19.04 -8.96 -4.26
C SER A 94 18.04 -7.93 -3.74
N MET A 95 18.07 -6.73 -4.31
CA MET A 95 17.08 -5.69 -4.10
C MET A 95 16.06 -5.71 -5.23
N GLN A 96 14.81 -5.95 -4.87
CA GLN A 96 13.67 -5.96 -5.77
C GLN A 96 13.23 -4.53 -6.05
N LEU A 97 13.22 -4.14 -7.32
CA LEU A 97 12.75 -2.85 -7.80
C LEU A 97 11.34 -2.98 -8.35
N GLY A 98 10.51 -1.96 -8.12
CA GLY A 98 9.15 -1.97 -8.64
C GLY A 98 8.33 -0.74 -8.28
N ARG A 99 7.03 -0.89 -8.44
CA ARG A 99 6.03 0.13 -8.15
C ARG A 99 4.84 -0.48 -7.44
N ALA A 100 4.53 0.03 -6.25
CA ALA A 100 3.30 -0.25 -5.54
C ALA A 100 2.23 0.79 -5.94
N THR A 101 0.99 0.35 -6.14
CA THR A 101 -0.15 1.23 -6.38
C THR A 101 -1.10 1.16 -5.18
N ILE A 102 -1.36 2.33 -4.59
CA ILE A 102 -2.21 2.51 -3.42
C ILE A 102 -3.46 3.27 -3.85
N GLU A 103 -4.61 2.77 -3.43
CA GLU A 103 -5.91 3.39 -3.64
C GLU A 103 -6.48 3.91 -2.33
N PHE A 104 -6.95 5.16 -2.36
CA PHE A 104 -7.70 5.81 -1.32
C PHE A 104 -9.18 5.56 -1.61
N THR A 105 -9.77 4.65 -0.85
CA THR A 105 -11.20 4.34 -0.91
C THR A 105 -11.95 5.28 0.01
N ALA A 106 -12.93 5.97 -0.54
CA ALA A 106 -13.76 6.94 0.15
C ALA A 106 -15.24 6.65 -0.09
N ARG A 107 -16.11 7.22 0.76
CA ARG A 107 -17.56 7.14 0.58
C ARG A 107 -18.00 7.77 -0.74
N GLU A 108 -17.34 8.86 -1.13
CA GLU A 108 -17.57 9.55 -2.39
C GLU A 108 -16.28 9.48 -3.23
N PRO A 109 -16.36 9.07 -4.50
CA PRO A 109 -15.20 9.00 -5.36
C PRO A 109 -14.74 10.40 -5.77
N GLY A 110 -13.43 10.57 -5.93
CA GLY A 110 -12.85 11.76 -6.56
C GLY A 110 -11.83 12.49 -5.70
N TRP A 111 -10.98 13.25 -6.39
CA TRP A 111 -9.89 14.01 -5.80
C TRP A 111 -10.38 15.08 -4.82
N ASP A 112 -11.39 15.86 -5.19
CA ASP A 112 -11.90 16.97 -4.37
C ASP A 112 -12.42 16.48 -3.01
N TYR A 113 -13.08 15.32 -3.00
CA TYR A 113 -13.54 14.70 -1.77
C TYR A 113 -12.35 14.27 -0.90
N LEU A 114 -11.35 13.61 -1.49
CA LEU A 114 -10.16 13.20 -0.77
C LEU A 114 -9.45 14.41 -0.14
N VAL A 115 -9.24 15.49 -0.89
CA VAL A 115 -8.62 16.73 -0.39
C VAL A 115 -9.41 17.33 0.77
N LYS A 116 -10.74 17.36 0.65
CA LYS A 116 -11.61 17.89 1.70
C LYS A 116 -11.49 17.08 3.00
N GLU A 117 -11.56 15.76 2.93
CA GLU A 117 -11.43 14.91 4.12
C GLU A 117 -10.01 14.98 4.71
N SER A 118 -8.97 15.04 3.87
CA SER A 118 -7.57 15.19 4.29
C SER A 118 -7.28 16.52 5.02
N ARG A 119 -8.20 17.48 4.99
CA ARG A 119 -8.08 18.80 5.66
C ARG A 119 -9.04 18.95 6.84
N THR A 120 -9.89 17.96 7.09
CA THR A 120 -10.87 18.00 8.18
C THR A 120 -10.32 17.24 9.38
N GLU A 121 -10.32 17.86 10.56
CA GLU A 121 -9.83 17.24 11.80
C GLU A 121 -10.80 16.15 12.30
N ASP A 122 -12.10 16.47 12.34
CA ASP A 122 -13.16 15.53 12.74
C ASP A 122 -13.89 15.01 11.48
N ARG A 123 -13.32 13.97 10.86
CA ARG A 123 -13.83 13.40 9.61
C ARG A 123 -15.08 12.57 9.88
N ARG A 124 -16.13 12.80 9.09
CA ARG A 124 -17.37 12.00 9.16
C ARG A 124 -17.19 10.60 8.57
N SER A 125 -16.21 10.41 7.70
CA SER A 125 -15.82 9.12 7.14
C SER A 125 -14.35 9.17 6.80
N ASP A 126 -13.55 8.36 7.49
CA ASP A 126 -12.13 8.23 7.21
C ASP A 126 -11.93 7.52 5.87
N PRO A 127 -11.27 8.16 4.89
CA PRO A 127 -10.82 7.45 3.70
C PRO A 127 -9.94 6.28 4.14
N THR A 128 -10.18 5.10 3.60
CA THR A 128 -9.36 3.92 3.86
C THR A 128 -8.36 3.74 2.73
N LEU A 129 -7.21 3.16 3.03
CA LEU A 129 -6.19 2.89 2.03
C LEU A 129 -6.07 1.40 1.78
N LYS A 130 -5.76 1.07 0.52
CA LYS A 130 -5.47 -0.29 0.13
C LYS A 130 -4.40 -0.31 -0.95
N MET A 131 -3.40 -1.16 -0.77
CA MET A 131 -2.52 -1.53 -1.88
C MET A 131 -3.28 -2.43 -2.86
N ILE A 132 -3.45 -1.96 -4.09
CA ILE A 132 -4.23 -2.65 -5.13
C ILE A 132 -3.36 -3.35 -6.18
N GLY A 133 -2.06 -3.09 -6.20
CA GLY A 133 -1.16 -3.75 -7.14
C GLY A 133 0.32 -3.49 -6.88
N TYR A 134 1.15 -4.37 -7.40
CA TYR A 134 2.60 -4.26 -7.47
C TYR A 134 3.07 -4.61 -8.88
N GLU A 135 3.86 -3.73 -9.48
CA GLU A 135 4.54 -3.95 -10.75
C GLU A 135 6.03 -4.15 -10.47
N SER A 136 6.56 -5.34 -10.79
CA SER A 136 7.99 -5.62 -10.64
C SER A 136 8.78 -5.09 -11.84
N PHE A 137 9.86 -4.37 -11.59
CA PHE A 137 10.83 -3.98 -12.61
C PHE A 137 12.01 -4.96 -12.71
N GLY A 138 12.17 -5.84 -11.72
CA GLY A 138 13.25 -6.82 -11.64
C GLY A 138 14.11 -6.61 -10.40
N SER A 139 15.22 -7.34 -10.33
CA SER A 139 16.10 -7.38 -9.15
C SER A 139 17.50 -6.89 -9.49
N VAL A 140 18.14 -6.25 -8.53
CA VAL A 140 19.52 -5.76 -8.62
C VAL A 140 20.34 -6.40 -7.50
N TRP A 141 21.48 -6.99 -7.82
CA TRP A 141 22.34 -7.61 -6.81
C TRP A 141 23.00 -6.54 -5.95
N VAL A 142 22.82 -6.63 -4.63
CA VAL A 142 23.43 -5.71 -3.65
C VAL A 142 24.68 -6.31 -3.02
N GLU A 143 24.79 -7.64 -3.09
CA GLU A 143 25.93 -8.44 -2.63
C GLU A 143 26.68 -9.00 -3.85
N MET A 144 27.78 -9.73 -3.62
CA MET A 144 28.46 -10.39 -4.75
C MET A 144 27.48 -11.31 -5.48
N PRO A 145 27.26 -11.11 -6.79
CA PRO A 145 26.32 -11.93 -7.52
C PRO A 145 26.83 -13.39 -7.54
N PRO A 146 25.95 -14.38 -7.34
CA PRO A 146 26.29 -15.76 -7.60
C PRO A 146 26.69 -15.88 -9.07
N LEU A 147 27.71 -16.70 -9.37
CA LEU A 147 28.32 -16.83 -10.70
C LEU A 147 27.33 -17.09 -11.87
N ASN A 148 26.08 -17.48 -11.61
CA ASN A 148 25.13 -17.96 -12.61
C ASN A 148 23.66 -17.46 -12.48
N GLU A 149 23.33 -16.49 -11.61
CA GLU A 149 21.90 -16.30 -11.24
C GLU A 149 21.15 -15.17 -11.96
N THR A 150 21.81 -14.19 -12.59
CA THR A 150 21.12 -13.17 -13.40
C THR A 150 22.01 -12.65 -14.52
N PRO A 151 21.55 -12.62 -15.79
CA PRO A 151 22.29 -11.95 -16.85
C PRO A 151 22.44 -10.46 -16.53
N PRO A 152 23.62 -9.84 -16.74
CA PRO A 152 23.83 -8.41 -16.50
C PRO A 152 22.79 -7.52 -17.22
N GLU A 153 22.31 -7.95 -18.39
CA GLU A 153 21.28 -7.27 -19.18
C GLU A 153 19.94 -7.16 -18.45
N ALA A 154 19.56 -8.15 -17.64
CA ALA A 154 18.30 -8.12 -16.89
C ALA A 154 18.36 -7.15 -15.70
N GLU A 155 19.53 -7.06 -15.04
CA GLU A 155 19.78 -6.08 -13.99
C GLU A 155 19.80 -4.65 -14.56
N GLU A 156 20.48 -4.45 -15.68
CA GLU A 156 20.51 -3.15 -16.37
C GLU A 156 19.10 -2.71 -16.80
N ALA A 157 18.28 -3.65 -17.31
CA ALA A 157 16.89 -3.37 -17.65
C ALA A 157 16.05 -2.97 -16.42
N ALA A 158 16.24 -3.62 -15.28
CA ALA A 158 15.55 -3.29 -14.03
C ALA A 158 15.92 -1.88 -13.52
N ILE A 159 17.21 -1.56 -13.56
CA ILE A 159 17.73 -0.23 -13.20
C ILE A 159 17.16 0.83 -14.15
N ALA A 160 17.18 0.56 -15.46
CA ALA A 160 16.68 1.49 -16.47
C ALA A 160 15.17 1.75 -16.30
N ALA A 161 14.37 0.71 -16.05
CA ALA A 161 12.94 0.83 -15.80
C ALA A 161 12.65 1.65 -14.53
N PHE A 162 13.39 1.40 -13.44
CA PHE A 162 13.24 2.17 -12.20
C PHE A 162 13.65 3.64 -12.39
N ALA A 163 14.79 3.90 -13.03
CA ALA A 163 15.26 5.25 -13.32
C ALA A 163 14.28 5.99 -14.26
N GLN A 164 13.70 5.31 -15.25
CA GLN A 164 12.67 5.88 -16.11
C GLN A 164 11.42 6.26 -15.31
N ALA A 165 10.99 5.43 -14.36
CA ALA A 165 9.86 5.72 -13.49
C ALA A 165 10.11 6.96 -12.61
N VAL A 166 11.30 7.08 -12.02
CA VAL A 166 11.73 8.29 -11.27
C VAL A 166 11.70 9.51 -12.18
N ASN A 167 12.34 9.45 -13.34
CA ASN A 167 12.42 10.57 -14.28
C ASN A 167 11.04 11.01 -14.79
N ALA A 168 10.12 10.05 -15.01
CA ALA A 168 8.75 10.36 -15.40
C ALA A 168 8.00 11.12 -14.28
N GLY A 169 8.12 10.67 -13.02
CA GLY A 169 7.53 11.35 -11.87
C GLY A 169 8.10 12.75 -11.66
N LEU A 170 9.42 12.91 -11.76
CA LEU A 170 10.08 14.22 -11.69
C LEU A 170 9.66 15.13 -12.85
N SER A 171 9.48 14.60 -14.05
CA SER A 171 9.06 15.39 -15.22
C SER A 171 7.63 15.90 -15.10
N ALA A 172 6.74 15.11 -14.49
CA ALA A 172 5.34 15.48 -14.24
C ALA A 172 5.18 16.41 -13.01
N SER A 173 6.20 16.51 -12.16
CA SER A 173 6.20 17.31 -10.93
C SER A 173 6.81 18.69 -11.15
N ARG A 174 6.42 19.65 -10.31
CA ARG A 174 7.03 20.98 -10.28
C ARG A 174 8.24 20.98 -9.36
N SER A 175 8.14 20.28 -8.22
CA SER A 175 9.32 19.93 -7.43
C SER A 175 10.14 18.84 -8.12
N LYS A 176 11.47 18.93 -8.00
CA LYS A 176 12.42 17.91 -8.46
C LYS A 176 13.02 17.13 -7.29
N ASP A 177 12.35 17.15 -6.15
CA ASP A 177 12.75 16.43 -4.96
C ASP A 177 12.35 14.95 -5.06
N ILE A 178 13.17 14.10 -4.45
CA ILE A 178 12.90 12.68 -4.27
C ILE A 178 12.77 12.43 -2.77
N TYR A 179 11.63 11.91 -2.35
CA TYR A 179 11.32 11.58 -0.96
C TYR A 179 11.57 10.09 -0.73
N VAL A 180 12.60 9.78 0.07
CA VAL A 180 12.92 8.40 0.41
C VAL A 180 12.35 8.08 1.78
N PHE A 181 11.33 7.23 1.81
CA PHE A 181 10.81 6.65 3.05
C PHE A 181 11.52 5.34 3.36
N ILE A 182 12.18 5.28 4.51
CA ILE A 182 12.82 4.06 5.04
C ILE A 182 11.99 3.59 6.22
N HIS A 183 11.48 2.37 6.14
CA HIS A 183 10.63 1.82 7.20
C HIS A 183 11.42 1.46 8.46
N GLY A 184 10.72 1.41 9.59
CA GLY A 184 11.26 0.94 10.88
C GLY A 184 11.35 -0.59 10.98
N PHE A 185 11.47 -1.10 12.21
CA PHE A 185 11.44 -2.54 12.48
C PHE A 185 10.01 -3.04 12.72
N ASN A 186 9.78 -4.35 12.51
CA ASN A 186 8.50 -5.03 12.78
C ASN A 186 7.29 -4.46 12.01
N THR A 187 7.47 -4.21 10.71
CA THR A 187 6.39 -3.73 9.82
C THR A 187 6.19 -4.64 8.61
N SER A 188 4.96 -4.68 8.10
CA SER A 188 4.61 -5.40 6.88
C SER A 188 4.97 -4.58 5.64
N PHE A 189 5.22 -5.24 4.50
CA PHE A 189 5.46 -4.53 3.25
C PHE A 189 4.30 -3.62 2.87
N VAL A 190 3.06 -4.12 3.03
CA VAL A 190 1.85 -3.36 2.66
C VAL A 190 1.69 -2.15 3.56
N ASP A 191 1.84 -2.31 4.88
CA ASP A 191 1.71 -1.21 5.85
C ASP A 191 2.73 -0.10 5.54
N ASN A 192 3.97 -0.47 5.16
CA ASN A 192 5.00 0.49 4.77
C ASN A 192 4.64 1.25 3.48
N MET A 193 4.04 0.56 2.50
CA MET A 193 3.62 1.19 1.25
C MET A 193 2.43 2.12 1.47
N THR A 194 1.46 1.71 2.30
CA THR A 194 0.35 2.57 2.71
C THR A 194 0.88 3.83 3.39
N LEU A 195 1.74 3.69 4.41
CA LEU A 195 2.30 4.81 5.14
C LEU A 195 3.11 5.76 4.25
N GLY A 196 3.95 5.21 3.37
CA GLY A 196 4.70 6.01 2.38
C GLY A 196 3.78 6.79 1.44
N ALA A 197 2.69 6.17 1.00
CA ALA A 197 1.68 6.82 0.17
C ALA A 197 0.93 7.94 0.93
N GLU A 198 0.61 7.75 2.20
CA GLU A 198 -0.01 8.77 3.04
C GLU A 198 0.92 9.97 3.26
N MET A 199 2.20 9.71 3.55
CA MET A 199 3.21 10.76 3.68
C MET A 199 3.32 11.56 2.38
N PHE A 200 3.46 10.89 1.24
CA PHE A 200 3.54 11.56 -0.06
C PHE A 200 2.27 12.33 -0.41
N HIS A 201 1.09 11.81 -0.02
CA HIS A 201 -0.17 12.54 -0.14
C HIS A 201 -0.12 13.87 0.62
N TYR A 202 0.28 13.87 1.88
CA TYR A 202 0.36 15.09 2.69
C TYR A 202 1.50 16.04 2.33
N LEU A 203 2.51 15.56 1.59
CA LEU A 203 3.52 16.41 0.94
C LEU A 203 3.01 17.09 -0.34
N GLY A 204 1.73 16.91 -0.68
CA GLY A 204 1.09 17.55 -1.84
C GLY A 204 1.28 16.80 -3.17
N ARG A 205 1.86 15.59 -3.14
CA ARG A 205 2.12 14.74 -4.31
C ARG A 205 2.90 15.47 -5.42
N ASP A 206 3.86 16.30 -5.03
CA ASP A 206 4.72 17.07 -5.93
C ASP A 206 6.18 16.63 -5.72
N GLY A 207 6.68 15.82 -6.64
CA GLY A 207 7.98 15.14 -6.56
C GLY A 207 7.87 13.64 -6.87
N VAL A 208 8.80 12.85 -6.33
CA VAL A 208 8.81 11.38 -6.42
C VAL A 208 8.98 10.75 -5.05
#